data_AF-A0A3D0NCT6-F1
#
_entry.id   AF-A0A3D0NCT6-F1
#
_cell.length_a   1.000
_cell.length_b   1.000
_cell.length_c   1.000
_cell.angle_alpha   90.00
_cell.angle_beta   90.00
_cell.angle_gamma   90.00
#
_symmetry.space_group_name_H-M   'P 1'
#
loop_
_entity.id
_entity.type
_entity.pdbx_description
1 polymer ?
#
loop_
_entity_poly.entity_id
_entity_poly.type
_entity_poly.pdbx_seq_one_letter_code
_entity_poly.pdbx_strand_id
1 'polypeptide(L)'
;MDINQDGVIDLVSGGKNGRVFVSQGVGVTDHLRQLQALLKVHPTELGNKMADDDALRGICFGFLGGMQSALTSGLVPEEQRQQVIRDLQTLVRQYPHYFKRQKFDLEKTPHLPSFAAQMWIVLFEANPDSLQNRTQLADLAGFKDGYRDLLVKLGIIFIDNHTATAEQVNKMVKLLESMPRAVWDVETITVRGWLGDGFKQQGISSRTGVNIFSLPLGRAENSFPADAPRRGITDVYMICLAHEIAHNMLDTIGKRLRPELFELKYEQLEYAAGELVKFHPQKSRGVNWNVTKSNLRTANIWDGQDSTWATTWKSYLESEPFKRAHVRGSVHFFIHSPQEAFATLANQYFTDSQLMLELGVTRWQDNHKASINQFLLIADYLSQKSDSVKFYRMGVGGDLQTETVTLQRNQKNQIIQLESRGTKVAFKYEGNLVSDLILSDR
;
A
#
# COMPACT_ATOMS: atom_id res chain seq x y z
N MET A 1 -23.78 -21.97 -19.67
CA MET A 1 -25.06 -21.47 -20.23
C MET A 1 -25.89 -21.08 -19.03
N ASP A 2 -26.60 -19.95 -19.06
CA ASP A 2 -27.52 -19.59 -17.98
C ASP A 2 -28.87 -20.29 -18.23
N ILE A 3 -29.08 -21.43 -17.58
CA ILE A 3 -30.24 -22.32 -17.78
C ILE A 3 -31.48 -21.77 -17.08
N ASN A 4 -31.31 -21.11 -15.93
CA ASN A 4 -32.40 -20.60 -15.10
C ASN A 4 -32.69 -19.10 -15.30
N GLN A 5 -31.91 -18.43 -16.16
CA GLN A 5 -32.01 -17.00 -16.48
C GLN A 5 -31.77 -16.09 -15.26
N ASP A 6 -30.92 -16.51 -14.33
CA ASP A 6 -30.60 -15.73 -13.13
C ASP A 6 -29.42 -14.75 -13.33
N GLY A 7 -28.83 -14.74 -14.52
CA GLY A 7 -27.67 -13.93 -14.89
C GLY A 7 -26.33 -14.58 -14.56
N VAL A 8 -26.31 -15.85 -14.15
CA VAL A 8 -25.10 -16.60 -13.76
C VAL A 8 -24.85 -17.73 -14.75
N ILE A 9 -23.57 -17.96 -15.06
CA ILE A 9 -23.19 -19.06 -15.93
C ILE A 9 -23.29 -20.38 -15.16
N ASP A 10 -24.21 -21.25 -15.57
CA ASP A 10 -24.24 -22.63 -15.11
C ASP A 10 -23.18 -23.47 -15.81
N LEU A 11 -22.62 -24.41 -15.05
CA LEU A 11 -21.75 -25.44 -15.58
C LEU A 11 -22.60 -26.62 -16.03
N VAL A 12 -22.53 -26.92 -17.33
CA VAL A 12 -23.11 -28.13 -17.92
C VAL A 12 -21.97 -29.04 -18.33
N SER A 13 -21.94 -30.25 -17.79
CA SER A 13 -20.92 -31.25 -18.10
C SER A 13 -21.55 -32.57 -18.51
N GLY A 14 -21.01 -33.17 -19.57
CA GLY A 14 -21.41 -34.49 -20.05
C GLY A 14 -20.74 -35.61 -19.24
N GLY A 15 -21.54 -36.53 -18.73
CA GLY A 15 -21.11 -37.75 -18.04
C GLY A 15 -21.17 -39.00 -18.91
N LYS A 16 -20.52 -40.08 -18.48
CA LYS A 16 -20.68 -41.40 -19.10
C LYS A 16 -22.16 -41.82 -19.11
N ASN A 17 -22.57 -42.53 -20.17
CA ASN A 17 -23.92 -43.07 -20.38
C ASN A 17 -25.02 -42.02 -20.58
N GLY A 18 -24.72 -40.89 -21.24
CA GLY A 18 -25.73 -39.89 -21.58
C GLY A 18 -26.24 -39.08 -20.39
N ARG A 19 -25.54 -39.12 -19.25
CA ARG A 19 -25.87 -38.28 -18.09
C ARG A 19 -25.41 -36.86 -18.35
N VAL A 20 -26.26 -35.89 -17.99
CA VAL A 20 -25.92 -34.47 -17.99
C VAL A 20 -25.85 -34.01 -16.54
N PHE A 21 -24.71 -33.45 -16.15
CA PHE A 21 -24.55 -32.77 -14.87
C PHE A 21 -24.78 -31.29 -15.09
N VAL A 22 -25.73 -30.72 -14.35
CA VAL A 22 -25.97 -29.27 -14.31
C VAL A 22 -25.63 -28.81 -12.91
N SER A 23 -24.62 -27.97 -12.78
CA SER A 23 -24.36 -27.21 -11.57
C SER A 23 -24.84 -25.80 -11.80
N GLN A 24 -25.93 -25.44 -11.11
CA GLN A 24 -26.45 -24.09 -11.13
C GLN A 24 -25.44 -23.14 -10.49
N GLY A 25 -25.17 -22.04 -11.16
CA GLY A 25 -24.44 -20.93 -10.57
C GLY A 25 -25.21 -20.40 -9.36
N VAL A 26 -24.50 -19.94 -8.33
CA VAL A 26 -25.13 -19.20 -7.23
C VAL A 26 -24.98 -17.73 -7.55
N GLY A 27 -26.11 -17.05 -7.74
CA GLY A 27 -26.11 -15.66 -8.18
C GLY A 27 -25.97 -14.66 -7.05
N VAL A 28 -25.62 -13.44 -7.44
CA VAL A 28 -25.60 -12.27 -6.54
C VAL A 28 -26.93 -12.10 -5.80
N THR A 29 -28.05 -12.41 -6.47
CA THR A 29 -29.40 -12.32 -5.91
C THR A 29 -29.66 -13.41 -4.87
N ASP A 30 -29.09 -14.61 -5.03
CA ASP A 30 -29.23 -15.69 -4.06
C ASP A 30 -28.46 -15.39 -2.78
N HIS A 31 -27.21 -14.93 -2.91
CA HIS A 31 -26.43 -14.48 -1.75
C HIS A 31 -27.13 -13.34 -1.00
N LEU A 32 -27.69 -12.36 -1.71
CA LEU A 32 -28.48 -11.28 -1.11
C LEU A 32 -29.71 -11.83 -0.37
N ARG A 33 -30.48 -12.72 -1.00
CA ARG A 33 -31.69 -13.32 -0.41
C ARG A 33 -31.36 -14.13 0.83
N GLN A 34 -30.28 -14.91 0.80
CA GLN A 34 -29.82 -15.71 1.92
C GLN A 34 -29.32 -14.83 3.07
N LEU A 35 -28.58 -13.75 2.77
CA LEU A 35 -28.20 -12.75 3.77
C LEU A 35 -29.43 -12.07 4.39
N GLN A 36 -30.42 -11.67 3.59
CA GLN A 36 -31.67 -11.10 4.08
C GLN A 36 -32.41 -12.06 5.00
N ALA A 37 -32.52 -13.35 4.63
CA ALA A 37 -33.15 -14.36 5.46
C ALA A 37 -32.41 -14.53 6.80
N LEU A 38 -31.08 -14.60 6.74
CA LEU A 38 -30.22 -14.76 7.92
C LEU A 38 -30.36 -13.56 8.88
N LEU A 39 -30.35 -12.33 8.37
CA LEU A 39 -30.55 -11.11 9.18
C LEU A 39 -31.97 -11.02 9.76
N LYS A 40 -32.99 -11.56 9.10
CA LYS A 40 -34.34 -11.66 9.66
C LYS A 40 -34.43 -12.66 10.80
N VAL A 41 -33.73 -13.79 10.70
CA VAL A 41 -33.68 -14.81 11.77
C VAL A 41 -32.81 -14.33 12.94
N HIS A 42 -31.79 -13.51 12.68
CA HIS A 42 -30.88 -12.96 13.69
C HIS A 42 -30.87 -11.43 13.64
N PRO A 43 -31.96 -10.76 14.06
CA PRO A 43 -32.09 -9.32 13.92
C PRO A 43 -31.19 -8.51 14.86
N THR A 44 -30.67 -9.10 15.95
CA THR A 44 -29.74 -8.46 16.91
C THR A 44 -28.61 -9.39 17.37
N GLU A 45 -28.80 -10.71 17.33
CA GLU A 45 -27.86 -11.70 17.88
C GLU A 45 -26.80 -12.25 16.92
N LEU A 46 -26.79 -11.86 15.64
CA LEU A 46 -25.86 -12.43 14.65
C LEU A 46 -24.39 -12.31 15.07
N GLY A 47 -24.00 -11.16 15.63
CA GLY A 47 -22.63 -10.93 16.10
C GLY A 47 -22.18 -11.93 17.16
N ASN A 48 -23.05 -12.20 18.14
CA ASN A 48 -22.78 -13.18 19.20
C ASN A 48 -22.70 -14.59 18.61
N LYS A 49 -23.62 -14.94 17.70
CA LYS A 49 -23.62 -16.26 17.06
C LYS A 49 -22.39 -16.52 16.20
N MET A 50 -21.93 -15.52 15.44
CA MET A 50 -20.70 -15.65 14.64
C MET A 50 -19.44 -15.82 15.49
N ALA A 51 -19.47 -15.44 16.77
CA ALA A 51 -18.35 -15.63 17.68
C ALA A 51 -18.14 -17.12 18.00
N ASP A 52 -19.22 -17.87 18.16
CA ASP A 52 -19.19 -19.28 18.59
C ASP A 52 -19.38 -20.28 17.43
N ASP A 53 -19.92 -19.84 16.30
CA ASP A 53 -20.24 -20.69 15.14
C ASP A 53 -19.41 -20.33 13.91
N ASP A 54 -18.33 -21.10 13.71
CA ASP A 54 -17.41 -20.98 12.57
C ASP A 54 -18.10 -21.17 11.21
N ALA A 55 -19.08 -22.08 11.14
CA ALA A 55 -19.79 -22.36 9.90
C ALA A 55 -20.72 -21.19 9.54
N LEU A 56 -21.48 -20.69 10.51
CA LEU A 56 -22.31 -19.50 10.33
C LEU A 56 -21.46 -18.27 9.95
N ARG A 57 -20.31 -18.09 10.60
CA ARG A 57 -19.37 -17.03 10.26
C ARG A 57 -18.87 -17.15 8.82
N GLY A 58 -18.43 -18.33 8.40
CA GLY A 58 -18.01 -18.60 7.02
C GLY A 58 -19.12 -18.31 6.00
N ILE A 59 -20.36 -18.67 6.33
CA ILE A 59 -21.54 -18.39 5.50
C ILE A 59 -21.77 -16.87 5.37
N CYS A 60 -21.73 -16.11 6.47
CA CYS A 60 -21.97 -14.67 6.46
C CYS A 60 -20.96 -13.92 5.58
N PHE A 61 -19.66 -14.21 5.77
CA PHE A 61 -18.60 -13.58 4.97
C PHE A 61 -18.59 -14.12 3.53
N GLY A 62 -18.94 -15.39 3.33
CA GLY A 62 -19.11 -15.99 2.01
C GLY A 62 -20.17 -15.28 1.17
N PHE A 63 -21.31 -14.89 1.77
CA PHE A 63 -22.33 -14.11 1.07
C PHE A 63 -21.81 -12.75 0.62
N LEU A 64 -21.13 -12.01 1.49
CA LEU A 64 -20.56 -10.70 1.13
C LEU A 64 -19.46 -10.83 0.08
N GLY A 65 -18.55 -11.80 0.22
CA GLY A 65 -17.49 -12.06 -0.75
C GLY A 65 -18.02 -12.51 -2.12
N GLY A 66 -19.04 -13.38 -2.13
CA GLY A 66 -19.72 -13.79 -3.36
C GLY A 66 -20.38 -12.62 -4.07
N MET A 67 -21.08 -11.74 -3.32
CA MET A 67 -21.66 -10.52 -3.90
C MET A 67 -20.59 -9.54 -4.40
N GLN A 68 -19.49 -9.32 -3.67
CA GLN A 68 -18.39 -8.49 -4.12
C GLN A 68 -17.83 -8.98 -5.47
N SER A 69 -17.52 -10.27 -5.56
CA SER A 69 -17.00 -10.90 -6.78
C SER A 69 -17.97 -10.76 -7.95
N ALA A 70 -19.25 -11.05 -7.73
CA ALA A 70 -20.26 -10.94 -8.78
C ALA A 70 -20.44 -9.49 -9.26
N LEU A 71 -20.56 -8.53 -8.35
CA LEU A 71 -20.79 -7.11 -8.66
C LEU A 71 -19.57 -6.45 -9.35
N THR A 72 -18.37 -6.96 -9.11
CA THR A 72 -17.12 -6.44 -9.71
C THR A 72 -16.70 -7.18 -10.99
N SER A 73 -17.33 -8.32 -11.30
CA SER A 73 -17.01 -9.13 -12.49
C SER A 73 -17.31 -8.48 -13.83
N GLY A 74 -18.21 -7.49 -13.86
CA GLY A 74 -18.76 -6.91 -15.09
C GLY A 74 -19.76 -7.83 -15.83
N LEU A 75 -20.14 -8.96 -15.23
CA LEU A 75 -21.05 -9.94 -15.83
C LEU A 75 -22.52 -9.75 -15.43
N VAL A 76 -22.78 -9.09 -14.29
CA VAL A 76 -24.14 -8.84 -13.81
C VAL A 76 -24.78 -7.70 -14.65
N PRO A 77 -25.95 -7.91 -15.27
CA PRO A 77 -26.66 -6.86 -16.00
C PRO A 77 -26.88 -5.60 -15.15
N GLU A 78 -26.73 -4.43 -15.75
CA GLU A 78 -26.73 -3.15 -15.02
C GLU A 78 -28.00 -2.93 -14.19
N GLU A 79 -29.18 -3.29 -14.73
CA GLU A 79 -30.44 -3.16 -14.00
C GLU A 79 -30.47 -4.03 -12.73
N GLN A 80 -30.04 -5.29 -12.84
CA GLN A 80 -29.94 -6.23 -11.72
C GLN A 80 -28.89 -5.76 -10.71
N ARG A 81 -27.73 -5.30 -11.20
CA ARG A 81 -26.66 -4.74 -10.36
C ARG A 81 -27.17 -3.55 -9.54
N GLN A 82 -27.87 -2.60 -10.15
CA GLN A 82 -28.46 -1.46 -9.46
C GLN A 82 -29.54 -1.87 -8.44
N GLN A 83 -30.33 -2.90 -8.74
CA GLN A 83 -31.31 -3.43 -7.80
C GLN A 83 -30.65 -4.05 -6.57
N VAL A 84 -29.64 -4.90 -6.77
CA VAL A 84 -28.86 -5.49 -5.66
C VAL A 84 -28.22 -4.41 -4.80
N ILE A 85 -27.62 -3.37 -5.41
CA ILE A 85 -27.05 -2.25 -4.67
C ILE A 85 -28.12 -1.58 -3.80
N ARG A 86 -29.30 -1.26 -4.35
CA ARG A 86 -30.41 -0.66 -3.57
C ARG A 86 -30.85 -1.54 -2.40
N ASP A 87 -30.89 -2.86 -2.60
CA ASP A 87 -31.30 -3.80 -1.56
C ASP A 87 -30.23 -3.94 -0.46
N LEU A 88 -28.94 -3.95 -0.81
CA LEU A 88 -27.84 -3.88 0.15
C LEU A 88 -27.88 -2.59 0.95
N GLN A 89 -28.12 -1.44 0.30
CA GLN A 89 -28.29 -0.18 1.01
C GLN A 89 -29.49 -0.23 1.97
N THR A 90 -30.56 -0.91 1.59
CA THR A 90 -31.74 -1.12 2.46
C THR A 90 -31.37 -1.96 3.69
N LEU A 91 -30.55 -3.00 3.54
CA LEU A 91 -30.03 -3.77 4.67
C LEU A 91 -29.22 -2.91 5.65
N VAL A 92 -28.36 -2.02 5.17
CA VAL A 92 -27.61 -1.10 6.05
C VAL A 92 -28.55 -0.18 6.83
N ARG A 93 -29.65 0.28 6.22
CA ARG A 93 -30.68 1.10 6.90
C ARG A 93 -31.49 0.30 7.93
N GLN A 94 -31.82 -0.95 7.62
CA GLN A 94 -32.62 -1.82 8.49
C GLN A 94 -31.84 -2.39 9.67
N TYR A 95 -30.54 -2.70 9.47
CA TYR A 95 -29.67 -3.29 10.49
C TYR A 95 -28.47 -2.39 10.81
N PRO A 96 -28.70 -1.14 11.26
CA PRO A 96 -27.61 -0.19 11.49
C PRO A 96 -26.65 -0.64 12.58
N HIS A 97 -27.10 -1.43 13.55
CA HIS A 97 -26.25 -1.97 14.61
C HIS A 97 -25.26 -3.05 14.11
N TYR A 98 -25.42 -3.58 12.89
CA TYR A 98 -24.40 -4.39 12.23
C TYR A 98 -23.57 -3.60 11.24
N PHE A 99 -24.20 -2.70 10.49
CA PHE A 99 -23.57 -2.15 9.29
C PHE A 99 -23.29 -0.65 9.34
N LYS A 100 -23.61 0.07 10.41
CA LYS A 100 -23.10 1.44 10.59
C LYS A 100 -21.76 1.42 11.29
N ARG A 101 -20.94 2.41 10.94
CA ARG A 101 -19.70 2.73 11.62
C ARG A 101 -20.01 3.09 13.07
N GLN A 102 -19.44 2.31 13.98
CA GLN A 102 -19.55 2.48 15.42
C GLN A 102 -18.40 1.73 16.09
N LYS A 103 -18.30 1.87 17.41
CA LYS A 103 -17.43 1.04 18.23
C LYS A 103 -18.16 -0.25 18.59
N PHE A 104 -17.62 -1.39 18.16
CA PHE A 104 -18.14 -2.71 18.51
C PHE A 104 -17.44 -3.25 19.77
N ASP A 105 -18.18 -4.07 20.52
CA ASP A 105 -17.65 -4.85 21.64
C ASP A 105 -16.90 -6.06 21.08
N LEU A 106 -15.56 -6.02 21.15
CA LEU A 106 -14.70 -7.05 20.57
C LEU A 106 -14.67 -8.34 21.40
N GLU A 107 -15.12 -8.32 22.65
CA GLU A 107 -15.20 -9.53 23.48
C GLU A 107 -16.46 -10.32 23.14
N LYS A 108 -17.59 -9.62 22.94
CA LYS A 108 -18.88 -10.27 22.63
C LYS A 108 -19.08 -10.53 21.14
N THR A 109 -18.64 -9.60 20.31
CA THR A 109 -18.92 -9.59 18.87
C THR A 109 -17.65 -9.40 18.04
N PRO A 110 -16.62 -10.25 18.21
CA PRO A 110 -15.27 -10.05 17.67
C PRO A 110 -15.22 -9.91 16.14
N HIS A 111 -16.22 -10.40 15.42
CA HIS A 111 -16.26 -10.38 13.94
C HIS A 111 -17.13 -9.26 13.35
N LEU A 112 -17.92 -8.56 14.16
CA LEU A 112 -18.79 -7.49 13.64
C LEU A 112 -18.02 -6.33 12.98
N PRO A 113 -16.86 -5.85 13.48
CA PRO A 113 -16.09 -4.84 12.77
C PRO A 113 -15.71 -5.24 11.34
N SER A 114 -15.20 -6.46 11.14
CA SER A 114 -14.86 -7.00 9.81
C SER A 114 -16.10 -7.17 8.94
N PHE A 115 -17.20 -7.64 9.53
CA PHE A 115 -18.45 -7.88 8.79
C PHE A 115 -19.07 -6.58 8.29
N ALA A 116 -19.11 -5.56 9.15
CA ALA A 116 -19.52 -4.20 8.79
C ALA A 116 -18.62 -3.62 7.69
N ALA A 117 -17.30 -3.74 7.86
CA ALA A 117 -16.33 -3.25 6.89
C ALA A 117 -16.47 -3.91 5.52
N GLN A 118 -16.67 -5.23 5.48
CA GLN A 118 -16.87 -5.96 4.23
C GLN A 118 -18.14 -5.49 3.51
N MET A 119 -19.23 -5.20 4.22
CA MET A 119 -20.43 -4.61 3.63
C MET A 119 -20.14 -3.23 3.00
N TRP A 120 -19.36 -2.39 3.67
CA TRP A 120 -18.96 -1.07 3.12
C TRP A 120 -18.14 -1.23 1.86
N ILE A 121 -17.19 -2.17 1.85
CA ILE A 121 -16.34 -2.46 0.70
C ILE A 121 -17.16 -2.99 -0.48
N VAL A 122 -18.09 -3.92 -0.24
CA VAL A 122 -19.02 -4.41 -1.27
C VAL A 122 -19.76 -3.25 -1.92
N LEU A 123 -20.35 -2.35 -1.12
CA LEU A 123 -21.11 -1.18 -1.63
C LEU A 123 -20.22 -0.17 -2.35
N PHE A 124 -18.99 0.03 -1.86
CA PHE A 124 -18.00 0.92 -2.45
C PHE A 124 -17.55 0.42 -3.82
N GLU A 125 -17.07 -0.82 -3.88
CA GLU A 125 -16.51 -1.42 -5.08
C GLU A 125 -17.57 -1.77 -6.13
N ALA A 126 -18.81 -2.02 -5.68
CA ALA A 126 -19.93 -2.24 -6.56
C ALA A 126 -20.29 -1.00 -7.38
N ASN A 127 -19.81 0.21 -7.07
CA ASN A 127 -20.09 1.44 -7.81
C ASN A 127 -18.85 2.01 -8.51
N PRO A 128 -19.00 2.77 -9.61
CA PRO A 128 -17.90 3.57 -10.14
C PRO A 128 -17.41 4.54 -9.08
N ASP A 129 -16.10 4.74 -9.03
CA ASP A 129 -15.48 5.63 -8.05
C ASP A 129 -15.81 7.10 -8.36
N SER A 130 -16.76 7.67 -7.61
CA SER A 130 -17.23 9.05 -7.80
C SER A 130 -17.54 9.74 -6.47
N LEU A 131 -17.45 11.08 -6.45
CA LEU A 131 -17.79 11.88 -5.28
C LEU A 131 -19.20 11.58 -4.77
N GLN A 132 -20.16 11.41 -5.69
CA GLN A 132 -21.56 11.12 -5.37
C GLN A 132 -21.68 9.77 -4.66
N ASN A 133 -21.09 8.71 -5.21
CA ASN A 133 -21.19 7.36 -4.65
C ASN A 133 -20.49 7.26 -3.29
N ARG A 134 -19.32 7.89 -3.14
CA ARG A 134 -18.60 7.97 -1.86
C ARG A 134 -19.41 8.72 -0.79
N THR A 135 -20.06 9.82 -1.18
CA THR A 135 -20.92 10.62 -0.30
C THR A 135 -22.13 9.79 0.17
N GLN A 136 -22.79 9.08 -0.75
CA GLN A 136 -23.91 8.21 -0.42
C GLN A 136 -23.51 7.10 0.54
N LEU A 137 -22.37 6.44 0.31
CA LEU A 137 -21.86 5.42 1.23
C LEU A 137 -21.52 6.03 2.59
N ALA A 138 -20.88 7.20 2.62
CA ALA A 138 -20.54 7.89 3.86
C ALA A 138 -21.80 8.20 4.69
N ASP A 139 -22.85 8.73 4.07
CA ASP A 139 -24.12 9.04 4.74
C ASP A 139 -24.83 7.76 5.23
N LEU A 140 -24.85 6.73 4.38
CA LEU A 140 -25.53 5.47 4.67
C LEU A 140 -24.89 4.73 5.85
N ALA A 141 -23.57 4.55 5.80
CA ALA A 141 -22.81 3.81 6.80
C ALA A 141 -22.40 4.67 8.01
N GLY A 142 -22.67 5.98 8.00
CA GLY A 142 -22.40 6.86 9.14
C GLY A 142 -20.94 7.30 9.28
N PHE A 143 -20.22 7.45 8.18
CA PHE A 143 -18.90 8.08 8.19
C PHE A 143 -19.07 9.60 8.40
N LYS A 144 -18.45 10.10 9.47
CA LYS A 144 -18.48 11.51 9.90
C LYS A 144 -17.06 12.06 10.02
N ASP A 145 -16.95 13.39 10.04
CA ASP A 145 -15.72 14.13 10.30
C ASP A 145 -14.54 13.63 9.45
N GLY A 146 -13.34 13.45 10.03
CA GLY A 146 -12.16 12.98 9.30
C GLY A 146 -12.37 11.64 8.58
N TYR A 147 -13.23 10.75 9.10
CA TYR A 147 -13.53 9.48 8.41
C TYR A 147 -14.34 9.70 7.14
N ARG A 148 -15.23 10.70 7.14
CA ARG A 148 -15.93 11.14 5.94
C ARG A 148 -14.95 11.72 4.94
N ASP A 149 -14.01 12.54 5.39
CA ASP A 149 -13.00 13.15 4.51
C ASP A 149 -12.12 12.10 3.83
N LEU A 150 -11.65 11.08 4.57
CA LEU A 150 -10.93 9.95 3.98
C LEU A 150 -11.76 9.26 2.88
N LEU A 151 -13.04 8.97 3.13
CA LEU A 151 -13.87 8.29 2.14
C LEU A 151 -14.23 9.18 0.95
N VAL A 152 -14.79 10.36 1.21
CA VAL A 152 -15.37 11.24 0.19
C VAL A 152 -14.29 11.88 -0.67
N LYS A 153 -13.26 12.46 -0.05
CA LYS A 153 -12.21 13.18 -0.78
C LYS A 153 -11.21 12.21 -1.40
N LEU A 154 -10.79 11.19 -0.64
CA LEU A 154 -9.66 10.34 -1.02
C LEU A 154 -10.06 8.96 -1.55
N GLY A 155 -11.30 8.52 -1.32
CA GLY A 155 -11.77 7.19 -1.71
C GLY A 155 -11.32 6.09 -0.75
N ILE A 156 -11.06 6.42 0.52
CA ILE A 156 -10.50 5.50 1.51
C ILE A 156 -11.52 5.16 2.61
N ILE A 157 -11.75 3.87 2.80
CA ILE A 157 -12.47 3.33 3.97
C ILE A 157 -11.44 3.03 5.07
N PHE A 158 -11.48 3.80 6.16
CA PHE A 158 -10.61 3.58 7.33
C PHE A 158 -11.30 2.73 8.40
N ILE A 159 -10.68 1.59 8.72
CA ILE A 159 -11.28 0.49 9.50
C ILE A 159 -10.44 0.23 10.75
N ASP A 160 -10.94 0.71 11.88
CA ASP A 160 -10.16 0.91 13.10
C ASP A 160 -11.00 0.68 14.39
N ASN A 161 -12.21 0.13 14.24
CA ASN A 161 -13.24 -0.01 15.29
C ASN A 161 -13.59 1.31 16.01
N HIS A 162 -13.54 2.45 15.30
CA HIS A 162 -13.80 3.77 15.87
C HIS A 162 -12.88 4.09 17.06
N THR A 163 -11.62 3.69 16.96
CA THR A 163 -10.61 3.83 18.02
C THR A 163 -9.71 5.04 17.80
N ALA A 164 -9.42 5.41 16.56
CA ALA A 164 -8.57 6.55 16.25
C ALA A 164 -9.18 7.85 16.79
N THR A 165 -8.33 8.75 17.28
CA THR A 165 -8.78 10.09 17.66
C THR A 165 -9.10 10.92 16.42
N ALA A 166 -9.95 11.96 16.58
CA ALA A 166 -10.21 12.90 15.50
C ALA A 166 -8.92 13.55 14.97
N GLU A 167 -7.95 13.80 15.85
CA GLU A 167 -6.65 14.33 15.46
C GLU A 167 -5.88 13.36 14.56
N GLN A 168 -5.78 12.07 14.93
CA GLN A 168 -5.13 11.06 14.09
C GLN A 168 -5.72 11.05 12.69
N VAL A 169 -7.05 10.95 12.58
CA VAL A 169 -7.73 10.89 11.28
C VAL A 169 -7.52 12.17 10.47
N ASN A 170 -7.58 13.34 11.09
CA ASN A 170 -7.34 14.62 10.41
C ASN A 170 -5.89 14.73 9.89
N LYS A 171 -4.90 14.23 10.66
CA LYS A 171 -3.51 14.21 10.21
C LYS A 171 -3.31 13.21 9.06
N MET A 172 -4.00 12.05 9.08
CA MET A 172 -4.03 11.11 7.96
C MET A 172 -4.55 11.78 6.68
N VAL A 173 -5.70 12.46 6.77
CA VAL A 173 -6.28 13.21 5.64
C VAL A 173 -5.27 14.21 5.08
N LYS A 174 -4.67 15.04 5.96
CA LYS A 174 -3.69 16.06 5.55
C LYS A 174 -2.48 15.46 4.84
N LEU A 175 -1.95 14.35 5.34
CA LEU A 175 -0.83 13.65 4.71
C LEU A 175 -1.20 13.12 3.33
N LEU A 176 -2.32 12.42 3.21
CA LEU A 176 -2.72 11.79 1.96
C LEU A 176 -3.15 12.81 0.89
N GLU A 177 -3.84 13.89 1.27
CA GLU A 177 -4.16 15.01 0.37
C GLU A 177 -2.91 15.75 -0.13
N SER A 178 -1.83 15.75 0.67
CA SER A 178 -0.59 16.41 0.27
C SER A 178 0.15 15.64 -0.84
N MET A 179 -0.02 14.31 -0.91
CA MET A 179 0.55 13.44 -1.93
C MET A 179 -0.21 13.59 -3.26
N PRO A 180 0.46 13.55 -4.43
CA PRO A 180 -0.26 13.59 -5.71
C PRO A 180 -1.13 12.34 -5.89
N ARG A 181 -2.45 12.48 -6.08
CA ARG A 181 -3.39 11.35 -6.07
C ARG A 181 -3.08 10.25 -7.10
N ALA A 182 -2.46 10.60 -8.24
CA ALA A 182 -2.18 9.64 -9.31
C ALA A 182 -0.96 8.73 -9.04
N VAL A 183 -0.26 8.90 -7.91
CA VAL A 183 0.95 8.12 -7.59
C VAL A 183 0.71 7.00 -6.59
N TRP A 184 -0.49 6.87 -6.03
CA TRP A 184 -0.84 5.79 -5.10
C TRP A 184 -2.30 5.38 -5.32
N ASP A 185 -2.65 4.15 -4.95
CA ASP A 185 -4.03 3.67 -5.00
C ASP A 185 -4.33 2.71 -3.85
N VAL A 186 -5.14 3.19 -2.91
CA VAL A 186 -5.52 2.46 -1.69
C VAL A 186 -6.97 2.76 -1.41
N GLU A 187 -7.81 1.72 -1.31
CA GLU A 187 -9.23 1.84 -0.99
C GLU A 187 -9.51 1.57 0.48
N THR A 188 -8.68 0.77 1.16
CA THR A 188 -8.84 0.48 2.58
C THR A 188 -7.57 0.70 3.38
N ILE A 189 -7.74 1.28 4.57
CA ILE A 189 -6.69 1.34 5.59
C ILE A 189 -7.24 0.63 6.81
N THR A 190 -6.52 -0.36 7.32
CA THR A 190 -6.89 -1.10 8.52
C THR A 190 -5.92 -0.83 9.67
N VAL A 191 -6.41 -0.89 10.91
CA VAL A 191 -5.58 -0.96 12.10
C VAL A 191 -5.88 -2.26 12.84
N ARG A 192 -5.28 -3.36 12.39
CA ARG A 192 -5.58 -4.71 12.89
C ARG A 192 -5.54 -4.83 14.41
N GLY A 193 -4.62 -4.13 15.07
CA GLY A 193 -4.52 -4.13 16.54
C GLY A 193 -5.74 -3.54 17.27
N TRP A 194 -6.59 -2.76 16.58
CA TRP A 194 -7.83 -2.21 17.13
C TRP A 194 -9.09 -2.96 16.68
N LEU A 195 -8.94 -3.99 15.83
CA LEU A 195 -10.06 -4.81 15.31
C LEU A 195 -10.21 -6.14 16.07
N GLY A 196 -9.31 -6.44 17.01
CA GLY A 196 -9.37 -7.64 17.86
C GLY A 196 -8.97 -8.94 17.16
N ASP A 197 -9.02 -10.04 17.90
CA ASP A 197 -8.62 -11.37 17.40
C ASP A 197 -9.59 -11.93 16.37
N GLY A 198 -10.85 -11.50 16.37
CA GLY A 198 -11.83 -11.88 15.36
C GLY A 198 -11.42 -11.51 13.93
N PHE A 199 -10.72 -10.38 13.76
CA PHE A 199 -10.15 -9.98 12.48
C PHE A 199 -9.03 -10.92 12.01
N LYS A 200 -8.29 -11.55 12.93
CA LYS A 200 -7.24 -12.52 12.57
C LYS A 200 -7.83 -13.82 12.01
N GLN A 201 -9.01 -14.21 12.49
CA GLN A 201 -9.71 -15.40 12.04
C GLN A 201 -10.49 -15.13 10.75
N GLN A 202 -11.07 -13.94 10.61
CA GLN A 202 -11.82 -13.52 9.44
C GLN A 202 -11.54 -12.05 9.11
N GLY A 203 -10.71 -11.84 8.09
CA GLY A 203 -10.35 -10.51 7.61
C GLY A 203 -11.39 -9.93 6.66
N ILE A 204 -10.98 -8.86 5.96
CA ILE A 204 -11.70 -8.23 4.86
C ILE A 204 -11.00 -8.51 3.53
N SER A 205 -11.73 -8.32 2.44
CA SER A 205 -11.22 -8.35 1.07
C SER A 205 -11.59 -7.06 0.36
N SER A 206 -10.59 -6.33 -0.14
CA SER A 206 -10.75 -5.16 -1.00
C SER A 206 -9.79 -5.22 -2.18
N ARG A 207 -10.03 -4.43 -3.25
CA ARG A 207 -9.13 -4.38 -4.43
C ARG A 207 -7.72 -3.94 -4.06
N THR A 208 -7.62 -2.89 -3.24
CA THR A 208 -6.36 -2.40 -2.69
C THR A 208 -6.54 -2.07 -1.22
N GLY A 209 -5.53 -2.36 -0.40
CA GLY A 209 -5.63 -2.18 1.04
C GLY A 209 -4.27 -2.22 1.71
N VAL A 210 -4.16 -1.50 2.83
CA VAL A 210 -2.96 -1.49 3.67
C VAL A 210 -3.34 -1.63 5.14
N ASN A 211 -2.36 -2.05 5.96
CA ASN A 211 -2.54 -2.14 7.40
C ASN A 211 -1.47 -1.32 8.12
N ILE A 212 -1.89 -0.41 8.99
CA ILE A 212 -0.98 0.36 9.86
C ILE A 212 -1.00 -0.19 11.30
N PHE A 213 -0.08 0.30 12.14
CA PHE A 213 0.05 -0.14 13.52
C PHE A 213 -0.91 0.57 14.48
N SER A 214 -1.34 -0.15 15.51
CA SER A 214 -2.14 0.35 16.64
C SER A 214 -1.26 1.17 17.59
N LEU A 215 -0.88 2.38 17.18
CA LEU A 215 -0.02 3.28 17.94
C LEU A 215 -0.73 4.62 18.20
N PRO A 216 -0.47 5.27 19.35
CA PRO A 216 -0.92 6.63 19.58
C PRO A 216 -0.10 7.61 18.71
N LEU A 217 -0.71 8.75 18.41
CA LEU A 217 0.00 9.92 17.91
C LEU A 217 0.96 10.45 18.99
N GLY A 218 2.10 11.00 18.57
CA GLY A 218 3.14 11.58 19.43
C GLY A 218 4.33 10.67 19.70
N ARG A 219 4.35 9.43 19.20
CA ARG A 219 5.49 8.53 19.38
C ARG A 219 6.63 8.94 18.45
N ALA A 220 7.73 9.42 19.03
CA ALA A 220 8.90 9.86 18.27
C ALA A 220 9.77 8.70 17.74
N GLU A 221 10.29 8.83 16.52
CA GLU A 221 11.36 7.99 15.95
C GLU A 221 12.33 8.85 15.15
N ASN A 222 13.63 8.52 15.18
CA ASN A 222 14.58 9.05 14.19
C ASN A 222 14.52 8.19 12.92
N SER A 223 13.91 8.71 11.86
CA SER A 223 13.81 7.96 10.59
C SER A 223 15.09 7.99 9.76
N PHE A 224 16.15 8.65 10.24
CA PHE A 224 17.43 8.78 9.54
C PHE A 224 18.54 8.00 10.25
N PRO A 225 19.55 7.50 9.51
CA PRO A 225 20.68 6.80 10.09
C PRO A 225 21.57 7.76 10.92
N ALA A 226 22.46 7.20 11.73
CA ALA A 226 23.31 7.97 12.64
C ALA A 226 24.33 8.89 11.93
N ASP A 227 24.67 8.58 10.67
CA ASP A 227 25.55 9.37 9.81
C ASP A 227 24.81 10.50 9.06
N ALA A 228 23.51 10.72 9.32
CA ALA A 228 22.82 11.86 8.76
C ALA A 228 23.33 13.19 9.35
N PRO A 229 23.38 14.29 8.57
CA PRO A 229 23.88 15.59 9.05
C PRO A 229 23.17 16.12 10.29
N ARG A 230 21.93 15.69 10.51
CA ARG A 230 21.10 15.97 11.68
C ARG A 230 20.06 14.87 11.85
N ARG A 231 19.45 14.80 13.04
CA ARG A 231 18.34 13.88 13.32
C ARG A 231 17.08 14.31 12.57
N GLY A 232 16.37 13.37 11.95
CA GLY A 232 15.04 13.58 11.38
C GLY A 232 14.01 12.88 12.26
N ILE A 233 13.54 13.58 13.29
CA ILE A 233 12.57 13.04 14.24
C ILE A 233 11.15 13.22 13.71
N THR A 234 10.42 12.12 13.61
CA THR A 234 9.05 12.06 13.09
C THR A 234 8.11 11.35 14.07
N ASP A 235 6.84 11.30 13.69
CA ASP A 235 5.81 10.50 14.34
C ASP A 235 5.70 9.10 13.75
N VAL A 236 5.81 8.05 14.59
CA VAL A 236 5.78 6.65 14.15
C VAL A 236 4.43 6.29 13.52
N TYR A 237 3.30 6.77 14.06
CA TYR A 237 1.99 6.45 13.52
C TYR A 237 1.84 6.99 12.09
N MET A 238 2.24 8.24 11.89
CA MET A 238 2.15 8.88 10.58
C MET A 238 3.18 8.39 9.57
N ILE A 239 4.40 8.05 10.02
CA ILE A 239 5.42 7.54 9.09
C ILE A 239 5.13 6.11 8.66
N CYS A 240 4.56 5.28 9.54
CA CYS A 240 4.05 3.97 9.15
C CYS A 240 2.92 4.11 8.12
N LEU A 241 2.00 5.08 8.27
CA LEU A 241 1.03 5.35 7.20
C LEU A 241 1.72 5.68 5.87
N ALA A 242 2.70 6.59 5.87
CA ALA A 242 3.41 6.95 4.64
C ALA A 242 4.12 5.74 3.99
N HIS A 243 4.73 4.87 4.80
CA HIS A 243 5.37 3.62 4.38
C HIS A 243 4.39 2.68 3.70
N GLU A 244 3.28 2.40 4.37
CA GLU A 244 2.27 1.45 3.89
C GLU A 244 1.61 1.93 2.59
N ILE A 245 1.33 3.23 2.47
CA ILE A 245 0.84 3.80 1.20
C ILE A 245 1.90 3.66 0.10
N ALA A 246 3.19 3.78 0.44
CA ALA A 246 4.28 3.65 -0.52
C ALA A 246 4.47 2.23 -1.10
N HIS A 247 4.01 1.17 -0.42
CA HIS A 247 3.87 -0.15 -1.04
C HIS A 247 2.89 -0.14 -2.23
N ASN A 248 1.89 0.74 -2.19
CA ASN A 248 0.91 0.93 -3.27
C ASN A 248 1.30 2.07 -4.26
N MET A 249 2.57 2.49 -4.24
CA MET A 249 3.14 3.48 -5.16
C MET A 249 3.91 2.80 -6.30
N LEU A 250 5.26 2.84 -6.25
CA LEU A 250 6.11 2.43 -7.37
C LEU A 250 5.93 0.96 -7.75
N ASP A 251 5.80 0.07 -6.75
CA ASP A 251 5.72 -1.38 -6.93
C ASP A 251 4.36 -1.88 -7.47
N THR A 252 3.36 -1.01 -7.54
CA THR A 252 2.02 -1.33 -8.04
C THR A 252 1.61 -0.37 -9.15
N ILE A 253 1.17 0.84 -8.82
CA ILE A 253 0.75 1.87 -9.77
C ILE A 253 1.92 2.29 -10.66
N GLY A 254 3.10 2.50 -10.07
CA GLY A 254 4.30 2.85 -10.81
C GLY A 254 4.76 1.78 -11.79
N LYS A 255 4.58 0.49 -11.48
CA LYS A 255 4.91 -0.60 -12.41
C LYS A 255 4.19 -0.47 -13.74
N ARG A 256 2.97 0.09 -13.75
CA ARG A 256 2.17 0.36 -14.96
C ARG A 256 2.44 1.74 -15.55
N LEU A 257 2.48 2.79 -14.72
CA LEU A 257 2.53 4.19 -15.16
C LEU A 257 3.95 4.75 -15.36
N ARG A 258 4.92 4.20 -14.64
CA ARG A 258 6.34 4.57 -14.65
C ARG A 258 7.22 3.31 -14.66
N PRO A 259 7.03 2.36 -15.61
CA PRO A 259 7.80 1.11 -15.66
C PRO A 259 9.31 1.35 -15.72
N GLU A 260 9.74 2.48 -16.28
CA GLU A 260 11.14 2.90 -16.31
C GLU A 260 11.70 3.17 -14.90
N LEU A 261 10.92 3.79 -14.00
CA LEU A 261 11.34 4.01 -12.61
C LEU A 261 11.26 2.72 -11.80
N PHE A 262 10.30 1.86 -12.11
CA PHE A 262 10.20 0.54 -11.49
C PHE A 262 11.45 -0.29 -11.79
N GLU A 263 11.91 -0.34 -13.05
CA GLU A 263 13.18 -1.00 -13.40
C GLU A 263 14.40 -0.27 -12.81
N LEU A 264 14.41 1.08 -12.82
CA LEU A 264 15.49 1.88 -12.22
C LEU A 264 15.70 1.57 -10.74
N LYS A 265 14.64 1.29 -9.97
CA LYS A 265 14.76 0.84 -8.58
C LYS A 265 15.70 -0.36 -8.44
N TYR A 266 15.57 -1.36 -9.32
CA TYR A 266 16.42 -2.55 -9.29
C TYR A 266 17.81 -2.29 -9.85
N GLU A 267 17.95 -1.41 -10.86
CA GLU A 267 19.25 -0.92 -11.32
C GLU A 267 20.02 -0.21 -10.19
N GLN A 268 19.33 0.59 -9.37
CA GLN A 268 19.91 1.25 -8.19
C GLN A 268 20.28 0.25 -7.09
N LEU A 269 19.51 -0.83 -6.90
CA LEU A 269 19.87 -1.89 -5.95
C LEU A 269 21.11 -2.66 -6.41
N GLU A 270 21.24 -2.96 -7.71
CA GLU A 270 22.45 -3.54 -8.28
C GLU A 270 23.65 -2.61 -8.08
N TYR A 271 23.50 -1.33 -8.41
CA TYR A 271 24.55 -0.33 -8.21
C TYR A 271 24.97 -0.24 -6.74
N ALA A 272 24.00 -0.20 -5.83
CA ALA A 272 24.24 -0.17 -4.39
C ALA A 272 24.91 -1.43 -3.84
N ALA A 273 24.77 -2.57 -4.53
CA ALA A 273 25.36 -3.86 -4.14
C ALA A 273 26.79 -4.05 -4.66
N GLY A 274 27.29 -3.13 -5.50
CA GLY A 274 28.65 -3.14 -6.04
C GLY A 274 28.84 -4.05 -7.25
N GLU A 275 30.02 -3.95 -7.85
CA GLU A 275 30.29 -4.52 -9.18
C GLU A 275 30.22 -6.04 -9.25
N LEU A 276 30.48 -6.74 -8.14
CA LEU A 276 30.46 -8.21 -8.08
C LEU A 276 29.04 -8.78 -8.07
N VAL A 277 28.06 -7.99 -7.64
CA VAL A 277 26.65 -8.38 -7.65
C VAL A 277 26.05 -8.00 -8.99
N LYS A 278 25.57 -8.99 -9.72
CA LYS A 278 24.94 -8.79 -11.02
C LYS A 278 23.49 -9.21 -10.99
N PHE A 279 22.62 -8.32 -11.44
CA PHE A 279 21.22 -8.60 -11.69
C PHE A 279 21.05 -9.12 -13.12
N HIS A 280 19.91 -9.74 -13.40
CA HIS A 280 19.54 -10.12 -14.76
C HIS A 280 19.46 -8.88 -15.69
N PRO A 281 19.53 -9.05 -17.03
CA PRO A 281 19.42 -7.93 -17.98
C PRO A 281 18.16 -7.09 -17.75
N GLN A 282 17.00 -7.74 -17.55
CA GLN A 282 15.84 -7.11 -16.96
C GLN A 282 16.02 -7.10 -15.43
N LYS A 283 16.27 -5.93 -14.86
CA LYS A 283 16.72 -5.78 -13.47
C LYS A 283 15.65 -6.20 -12.47
N SER A 284 14.37 -6.00 -12.79
CA SER A 284 13.26 -6.45 -11.94
C SER A 284 13.16 -7.96 -11.73
N ARG A 285 13.87 -8.78 -12.53
CA ARG A 285 14.00 -10.23 -12.29
C ARG A 285 14.94 -10.57 -11.11
N GLY A 286 15.62 -9.58 -10.54
CA GLY A 286 16.48 -9.75 -9.38
C GLY A 286 17.90 -10.19 -9.71
N VAL A 287 18.62 -10.63 -8.67
CA VAL A 287 20.03 -11.03 -8.73
C VAL A 287 20.20 -12.28 -9.61
N ASN A 288 21.15 -12.22 -10.54
CA ASN A 288 21.65 -13.40 -11.23
C ASN A 288 22.63 -14.11 -10.29
N TRP A 289 22.11 -15.05 -9.50
CA TRP A 289 22.88 -15.76 -8.48
C TRP A 289 24.07 -16.55 -9.03
N ASN A 290 23.96 -17.11 -10.24
CA ASN A 290 25.06 -17.87 -10.84
C ASN A 290 26.26 -16.97 -11.11
N VAL A 291 26.03 -15.80 -11.74
CA VAL A 291 27.08 -14.82 -12.02
C VAL A 291 27.63 -14.22 -10.72
N THR A 292 26.75 -13.85 -9.79
CA THR A 292 27.14 -13.23 -8.51
C THR A 292 27.98 -14.19 -7.67
N LYS A 293 27.54 -15.44 -7.47
CA LYS A 293 28.32 -16.47 -6.77
C LYS A 293 29.67 -16.73 -7.44
N SER A 294 29.71 -16.78 -8.78
CA SER A 294 30.96 -16.92 -9.53
C SER A 294 31.92 -15.75 -9.25
N ASN A 295 31.43 -14.51 -9.32
CA ASN A 295 32.24 -13.31 -9.08
C ASN A 295 32.80 -13.27 -7.65
N LEU A 296 31.96 -13.53 -6.64
CA LEU A 296 32.40 -13.53 -5.24
C LEU A 296 33.41 -14.67 -4.96
N ARG A 297 33.26 -15.82 -5.63
CA ARG A 297 34.23 -16.91 -5.55
C ARG A 297 35.56 -16.51 -6.19
N THR A 298 35.54 -15.95 -7.39
CA THR A 298 36.76 -15.47 -8.08
C THR A 298 37.48 -14.38 -7.28
N ALA A 299 36.72 -13.54 -6.57
CA ALA A 299 37.27 -12.52 -5.68
C ALA A 299 37.75 -13.06 -4.32
N ASN A 300 37.70 -14.38 -4.09
CA ASN A 300 38.02 -15.04 -2.81
C ASN A 300 37.19 -14.54 -1.61
N ILE A 301 35.98 -14.03 -1.85
CA ILE A 301 35.03 -13.60 -0.81
C ILE A 301 34.18 -14.80 -0.34
N TRP A 302 33.88 -15.72 -1.25
CA TRP A 302 33.13 -16.95 -0.96
C TRP A 302 33.96 -18.19 -1.33
N ASP A 303 33.92 -19.22 -0.48
CA ASP A 303 34.69 -20.46 -0.63
C ASP A 303 34.11 -21.45 -1.66
N GLY A 304 32.92 -21.15 -2.20
CA GLY A 304 32.21 -22.01 -3.15
C GLY A 304 31.36 -23.10 -2.50
N GLN A 305 31.22 -23.11 -1.17
CA GLN A 305 30.40 -24.07 -0.44
C GLN A 305 29.02 -23.47 -0.13
N ASP A 306 27.95 -24.16 -0.55
CA ASP A 306 26.59 -23.64 -0.35
C ASP A 306 26.21 -23.48 1.13
N SER A 307 26.84 -24.25 2.03
CA SER A 307 26.63 -24.15 3.49
C SER A 307 27.11 -22.82 4.09
N THR A 308 28.07 -22.14 3.47
CA THR A 308 28.61 -20.85 3.96
C THR A 308 27.98 -19.65 3.27
N TRP A 309 27.28 -19.88 2.15
CA TRP A 309 26.77 -18.82 1.26
C TRP A 309 25.93 -17.77 2.00
N ALA A 310 24.96 -18.18 2.82
CA ALA A 310 24.06 -17.24 3.50
C ALA A 310 24.83 -16.27 4.42
N THR A 311 25.81 -16.79 5.16
CA THR A 311 26.64 -15.99 6.06
C THR A 311 27.56 -15.07 5.26
N THR A 312 28.23 -15.58 4.22
CA THR A 312 29.09 -14.79 3.34
C THR A 312 28.32 -13.66 2.66
N TRP A 313 27.15 -13.96 2.10
CA TRP A 313 26.30 -12.98 1.41
C TRP A 313 25.88 -11.83 2.32
N LYS A 314 25.37 -12.16 3.52
CA LYS A 314 25.00 -11.17 4.52
C LYS A 314 26.21 -10.33 4.94
N SER A 315 27.33 -10.98 5.26
CA SER A 315 28.54 -10.29 5.73
C SER A 315 29.12 -9.36 4.66
N TYR A 316 29.10 -9.77 3.39
CA TYR A 316 29.52 -8.96 2.27
C TYR A 316 28.71 -7.67 2.18
N LEU A 317 27.37 -7.75 2.09
CA LEU A 317 26.51 -6.57 1.90
C LEU A 317 26.25 -5.75 3.17
N GLU A 318 26.59 -6.25 4.35
CA GLU A 318 26.53 -5.50 5.61
C GLU A 318 27.88 -4.87 6.00
N SER A 319 28.92 -5.06 5.18
CA SER A 319 30.24 -4.42 5.32
C SER A 319 30.34 -3.09 4.58
N GLU A 320 31.36 -2.28 4.87
CA GLU A 320 31.67 -1.08 4.08
C GLU A 320 32.20 -1.48 2.69
N PRO A 321 31.81 -0.77 1.61
CA PRO A 321 31.01 0.47 1.58
C PRO A 321 29.48 0.24 1.53
N PHE A 322 29.01 -1.00 1.47
CA PHE A 322 27.61 -1.37 1.19
C PHE A 322 26.64 -1.07 2.33
N LYS A 323 27.13 -1.07 3.57
CA LYS A 323 26.37 -0.72 4.77
C LYS A 323 25.65 0.63 4.67
N ARG A 324 26.25 1.60 3.96
CA ARG A 324 25.70 2.96 3.75
C ARG A 324 25.16 3.17 2.33
N ALA A 325 25.04 2.12 1.53
CA ALA A 325 24.61 2.21 0.14
C ALA A 325 23.08 2.32 -0.03
N HIS A 326 22.30 2.22 1.05
CA HIS A 326 20.88 2.60 1.07
C HIS A 326 20.63 3.71 2.09
N VAL A 327 19.72 4.64 1.80
CA VAL A 327 19.41 5.81 2.65
C VAL A 327 19.07 5.37 4.08
N ARG A 328 18.27 4.33 4.25
CA ARG A 328 18.03 3.61 5.51
C ARG A 328 17.90 2.11 5.24
N GLY A 329 18.33 1.27 6.18
CA GLY A 329 18.27 -0.19 6.06
C GLY A 329 19.53 -0.76 5.41
N SER A 330 19.47 -2.00 4.93
CA SER A 330 20.61 -2.66 4.27
C SER A 330 20.23 -3.11 2.86
N VAL A 331 21.16 -2.98 1.91
CA VAL A 331 20.99 -3.49 0.54
C VAL A 331 20.71 -4.99 0.55
N HIS A 332 21.33 -5.73 1.48
CA HIS A 332 21.03 -7.14 1.73
C HIS A 332 19.53 -7.40 1.93
N PHE A 333 18.87 -6.63 2.80
CA PHE A 333 17.44 -6.77 3.06
C PHE A 333 16.61 -6.43 1.82
N PHE A 334 16.91 -5.31 1.17
CA PHE A 334 16.14 -4.84 0.00
C PHE A 334 16.29 -5.73 -1.24
N ILE A 335 17.39 -6.47 -1.38
CA ILE A 335 17.50 -7.48 -2.44
C ILE A 335 16.53 -8.64 -2.19
N HIS A 336 16.34 -9.05 -0.94
CA HIS A 336 15.41 -10.13 -0.58
C HIS A 336 13.95 -9.67 -0.49
N SER A 337 13.73 -8.38 -0.21
CA SER A 337 12.42 -7.76 -0.06
C SER A 337 12.36 -6.46 -0.89
N PRO A 338 12.39 -6.54 -2.23
CA PRO A 338 12.51 -5.35 -3.08
C PRO A 338 11.31 -4.40 -3.02
N GLN A 339 10.15 -4.87 -2.56
CA GLN A 339 8.98 -4.02 -2.27
C GLN A 339 9.23 -3.04 -1.11
N GLU A 340 10.18 -3.37 -0.22
CA GLU A 340 10.56 -2.53 0.92
C GLU A 340 11.50 -1.40 0.52
N ALA A 341 12.21 -1.57 -0.61
CA ALA A 341 13.22 -0.62 -1.06
C ALA A 341 12.61 0.77 -1.28
N PHE A 342 11.51 0.85 -2.04
CA PHE A 342 10.82 2.11 -2.29
C PHE A 342 10.00 2.58 -1.07
N ALA A 343 9.27 1.68 -0.42
CA ALA A 343 8.47 2.02 0.75
C ALA A 343 9.30 2.58 1.91
N THR A 344 10.54 2.10 2.08
CA THR A 344 11.45 2.65 3.08
C THR A 344 11.91 4.07 2.74
N LEU A 345 12.07 4.43 1.45
CA LEU A 345 12.41 5.80 1.06
C LEU A 345 11.34 6.79 1.50
N ALA A 346 10.06 6.38 1.48
CA ALA A 346 8.96 7.19 1.99
C ALA A 346 9.16 7.60 3.45
N ASN A 347 9.81 6.75 4.27
CA ASN A 347 10.11 7.07 5.66
C ASN A 347 11.03 8.28 5.80
N GLN A 348 12.03 8.44 4.92
CA GLN A 348 12.91 9.61 4.96
C GLN A 348 12.29 10.78 4.23
N TYR A 349 11.72 10.52 3.06
CA TYR A 349 11.18 11.58 2.20
C TYR A 349 10.03 12.33 2.86
N PHE A 350 9.07 11.64 3.50
CA PHE A 350 7.96 12.29 4.19
C PHE A 350 8.33 12.83 5.58
N THR A 351 9.38 12.28 6.22
CA THR A 351 9.91 12.85 7.47
C THR A 351 10.59 14.19 7.22
N ASP A 352 11.54 14.25 6.29
CA ASP A 352 12.26 15.47 5.93
C ASP A 352 12.96 15.28 4.58
N SER A 353 12.32 15.69 3.48
CA SER A 353 12.86 15.52 2.13
C SER A 353 14.17 16.29 1.92
N GLN A 354 14.31 17.45 2.57
CA GLN A 354 15.53 18.26 2.53
C GLN A 354 16.68 17.53 3.23
N LEU A 355 16.44 16.92 4.39
CA LEU A 355 17.44 16.08 5.07
C LEU A 355 17.83 14.85 4.25
N MET A 356 16.89 14.25 3.51
CA MET A 356 17.19 13.13 2.62
C MET A 356 18.12 13.54 1.48
N LEU A 357 17.91 14.73 0.90
CA LEU A 357 18.83 15.32 -0.07
C LEU A 357 20.20 15.58 0.56
N GLU A 358 20.25 16.27 1.71
CA GLU A 358 21.48 16.57 2.46
C GLU A 358 22.28 15.29 2.76
N LEU A 359 21.62 14.25 3.26
CA LEU A 359 22.24 12.94 3.50
C LEU A 359 22.81 12.33 2.21
N GLY A 360 22.06 12.39 1.10
CA GLY A 360 22.53 11.91 -0.20
C GLY A 360 23.78 12.63 -0.68
N VAL A 361 23.84 13.95 -0.48
CA VAL A 361 25.01 14.80 -0.81
C VAL A 361 26.20 14.49 0.09
N THR A 362 26.01 14.44 1.42
CA THR A 362 27.08 14.11 2.37
C THR A 362 27.66 12.73 2.07
N ARG A 363 26.80 11.73 1.84
CA ARG A 363 27.24 10.39 1.46
C ARG A 363 27.97 10.37 0.12
N TRP A 364 27.56 11.18 -0.84
CA TRP A 364 28.28 11.31 -2.11
C TRP A 364 29.72 11.81 -1.89
N GLN A 365 29.90 12.83 -1.05
CA GLN A 365 31.21 13.38 -0.68
C GLN A 365 32.08 12.34 0.06
N ASP A 366 31.46 11.48 0.85
CA ASP A 366 32.11 10.35 1.54
C ASP A 366 32.30 9.10 0.63
N ASN A 367 32.12 9.24 -0.69
CA ASN A 367 32.24 8.17 -1.69
C ASN A 367 31.16 7.05 -1.61
N HIS A 368 30.03 7.31 -0.94
CA HIS A 368 28.82 6.47 -0.93
C HIS A 368 27.79 7.00 -1.94
N LYS A 369 28.02 6.70 -3.21
CA LYS A 369 27.32 7.32 -4.35
C LYS A 369 25.87 6.85 -4.58
N ALA A 370 25.43 5.77 -3.94
CA ALA A 370 24.11 5.17 -4.22
C ALA A 370 22.93 5.97 -3.63
N SER A 371 23.12 6.64 -2.48
CA SER A 371 22.01 7.27 -1.74
C SER A 371 21.34 8.43 -2.51
N ILE A 372 22.09 9.19 -3.31
CA ILE A 372 21.51 10.30 -4.10
C ILE A 372 20.54 9.79 -5.17
N ASN A 373 20.84 8.64 -5.77
CA ASN A 373 19.98 8.03 -6.79
C ASN A 373 18.61 7.63 -6.19
N GLN A 374 18.61 7.17 -4.94
CA GLN A 374 17.38 6.80 -4.21
C GLN A 374 16.53 8.02 -3.87
N PHE A 375 17.15 9.13 -3.44
CA PHE A 375 16.45 10.41 -3.29
C PHE A 375 15.80 10.84 -4.62
N LEU A 376 16.56 10.78 -5.72
CA LEU A 376 16.04 11.16 -7.04
C LEU A 376 14.93 10.22 -7.53
N LEU A 377 14.97 8.93 -7.20
CA LEU A 377 13.93 7.97 -7.56
C LEU A 377 12.56 8.37 -6.99
N ILE A 378 12.49 8.64 -5.69
CA ILE A 378 11.23 9.03 -5.04
C ILE A 378 10.80 10.45 -5.45
N ALA A 379 11.74 11.39 -5.59
CA ALA A 379 11.44 12.74 -6.06
C ALA A 379 10.88 12.73 -7.51
N ASP A 380 11.48 11.98 -8.43
CA ASP A 380 11.00 11.84 -9.81
C ASP A 380 9.63 11.14 -9.87
N TYR A 381 9.44 10.10 -9.05
CA TYR A 381 8.14 9.45 -8.97
C TYR A 381 7.03 10.41 -8.50
N LEU A 382 7.25 11.13 -7.40
CA LEU A 382 6.26 12.05 -6.81
C LEU A 382 6.08 13.34 -7.60
N SER A 383 7.07 13.76 -8.40
CA SER A 383 6.95 14.92 -9.29
C SER A 383 6.03 14.68 -10.50
N GLN A 384 5.71 13.42 -10.81
CA GLN A 384 4.88 13.05 -11.97
C GLN A 384 5.37 13.64 -13.31
N LYS A 385 6.69 13.70 -13.52
CA LYS A 385 7.34 14.34 -14.69
C LYS A 385 7.18 15.87 -14.77
N SER A 386 6.68 16.51 -13.72
CA SER A 386 6.65 17.98 -13.61
C SER A 386 8.04 18.56 -13.32
N ASP A 387 8.21 19.85 -13.62
CA ASP A 387 9.37 20.66 -13.24
C ASP A 387 9.28 21.19 -11.80
N SER A 388 8.43 20.57 -10.98
CA SER A 388 8.34 20.82 -9.55
C SER A 388 8.00 19.55 -8.78
N VAL A 389 8.40 19.48 -7.52
CA VAL A 389 8.01 18.42 -6.59
C VAL A 389 7.73 19.00 -5.22
N LYS A 390 6.85 18.36 -4.44
CA LYS A 390 6.69 18.70 -3.04
C LYS A 390 7.79 18.05 -2.20
N PHE A 391 8.42 18.86 -1.38
CA PHE A 391 9.18 18.43 -0.22
C PHE A 391 8.28 18.44 1.01
N TYR A 392 8.58 17.54 1.93
CA TYR A 392 7.81 17.29 3.15
C TYR A 392 8.72 17.44 4.37
N ARG A 393 8.12 17.91 5.45
CA ARG A 393 8.69 17.82 6.80
C ARG A 393 7.57 17.43 7.75
N MET A 394 7.71 16.29 8.42
CA MET A 394 6.74 15.76 9.36
C MET A 394 7.38 15.56 10.72
N GLY A 395 6.94 16.35 11.70
CA GLY A 395 7.39 16.24 13.08
C GLY A 395 6.58 15.23 13.89
N VAL A 396 7.00 15.05 15.15
CA VAL A 396 6.22 14.35 16.19
C VAL A 396 4.82 14.98 16.28
N GLY A 397 3.78 14.16 16.46
CA GLY A 397 2.40 14.64 16.41
C GLY A 397 1.81 14.73 14.99
N GLY A 398 2.58 14.33 13.98
CA GLY A 398 2.13 14.38 12.58
C GLY A 398 2.10 15.80 12.00
N ASP A 399 2.87 16.73 12.56
CA ASP A 399 2.93 18.11 12.11
C ASP A 399 3.59 18.22 10.74
N LEU A 400 2.75 18.11 9.72
CA LEU A 400 3.15 18.13 8.32
C LEU A 400 3.26 19.55 7.78
N GLN A 401 4.43 19.85 7.23
CA GLN A 401 4.73 21.01 6.40
C GLN A 401 5.14 20.54 5.01
N THR A 402 4.80 21.32 4.00
CA THR A 402 5.16 21.04 2.61
C THR A 402 5.70 22.28 1.92
N GLU A 403 6.61 22.10 1.00
CA GLU A 403 7.19 23.16 0.16
C GLU A 403 7.29 22.68 -1.28
N THR A 404 7.00 23.56 -2.24
CA THR A 404 7.21 23.25 -3.66
C THR A 404 8.64 23.60 -4.04
N VAL A 405 9.38 22.61 -4.52
CA VAL A 405 10.76 22.69 -4.98
C VAL A 405 10.79 22.66 -6.50
N THR A 406 11.60 23.52 -7.10
CA THR A 406 11.74 23.58 -8.57
C THR A 406 12.78 22.59 -9.05
N LEU A 407 12.49 21.94 -10.17
CA LEU A 407 13.33 20.96 -10.84
C LEU A 407 13.65 21.46 -12.25
N GLN A 408 14.82 21.08 -12.77
CA GLN A 408 15.10 21.14 -14.20
C GLN A 408 15.33 19.73 -14.70
N ARG A 409 14.86 19.44 -15.92
CA ARG A 409 14.97 18.12 -16.54
C ARG A 409 15.70 18.17 -17.87
N ASN A 410 16.33 17.06 -18.21
CA ASN A 410 16.84 16.84 -19.56
C ASN A 410 15.77 16.23 -20.48
N GLN A 411 16.12 16.00 -21.75
CA GLN A 411 15.24 15.40 -22.76
C GLN A 411 14.80 13.96 -22.43
N LYS A 412 15.52 13.25 -21.55
CA LYS A 412 15.14 11.93 -21.02
C LYS A 412 14.22 12.03 -19.80
N ASN A 413 13.76 13.23 -19.44
CA ASN A 413 13.00 13.55 -18.24
C ASN A 413 13.75 13.28 -16.91
N GLN A 414 15.07 13.10 -16.93
CA GLN A 414 15.86 12.96 -15.70
C GLN A 414 16.03 14.33 -15.05
N ILE A 415 15.96 14.38 -13.71
CA ILE A 415 16.17 15.60 -12.93
C ILE A 415 17.67 15.96 -12.99
N ILE A 416 18.02 17.01 -13.71
CA ILE A 416 19.41 17.49 -13.84
C ILE A 416 19.75 18.61 -12.87
N GLN A 417 18.75 19.26 -12.28
CA GLN A 417 18.96 20.27 -11.26
C GLN A 417 17.78 20.30 -10.29
N LEU A 418 18.07 20.56 -9.03
CA LEU A 418 17.09 20.80 -7.98
C LEU A 418 17.48 22.04 -7.18
N GLU A 419 16.50 22.85 -6.83
CA GLU A 419 16.68 24.06 -6.05
C GLU A 419 15.71 24.13 -4.86
N SER A 420 16.23 23.83 -3.67
CA SER A 420 15.51 23.83 -2.39
C SER A 420 16.23 24.74 -1.38
N ARG A 421 15.64 24.99 -0.19
CA ARG A 421 16.14 25.93 0.84
C ARG A 421 17.66 25.98 0.99
N GLY A 422 18.29 27.00 0.38
CA GLY A 422 19.74 27.22 0.47
C GLY A 422 20.61 26.15 -0.19
N THR A 423 20.04 25.25 -0.99
CA THR A 423 20.77 24.20 -1.69
C THR A 423 20.36 24.18 -3.15
N LYS A 424 21.34 24.39 -4.04
CA LYS A 424 21.21 24.12 -5.47
C LYS A 424 22.15 22.99 -5.84
N VAL A 425 21.58 21.91 -6.37
CA VAL A 425 22.33 20.72 -6.76
C VAL A 425 22.07 20.43 -8.23
N ALA A 426 23.14 20.27 -9.00
CA ALA A 426 23.06 19.78 -10.37
C ALA A 426 23.64 18.36 -10.47
N PHE A 427 23.02 17.54 -11.31
CA PHE A 427 23.33 16.12 -11.48
C PHE A 427 23.76 15.85 -12.92
N LYS A 428 24.87 15.13 -13.10
CA LYS A 428 25.22 14.51 -14.39
C LYS A 428 25.00 13.01 -14.30
N TYR A 429 24.68 12.40 -15.43
CA TYR A 429 24.31 10.99 -15.51
C TYR A 429 25.25 10.23 -16.43
N GLU A 430 25.54 8.98 -16.05
CA GLU A 430 26.00 7.93 -16.95
C GLU A 430 24.90 6.87 -17.04
N GLY A 431 24.27 6.76 -18.20
CA GLY A 431 23.03 5.98 -18.33
C GLY A 431 21.90 6.59 -17.48
N ASN A 432 21.38 5.82 -16.52
CA ASN A 432 20.31 6.24 -15.61
C ASN A 432 20.80 6.64 -14.21
N LEU A 433 22.09 6.47 -13.93
CA LEU A 433 22.67 6.69 -12.62
C LEU A 433 23.47 7.99 -12.60
N VAL A 434 23.40 8.71 -11.48
CA VAL A 434 24.21 9.91 -11.27
C VAL A 434 25.69 9.54 -11.27
N SER A 435 26.47 10.22 -12.12
CA SER A 435 27.92 10.05 -12.25
C SER A 435 28.70 11.21 -11.63
N ASP A 436 28.09 12.40 -11.53
CA ASP A 436 28.69 13.59 -10.95
C ASP A 436 27.64 14.50 -10.31
N LEU A 437 28.06 15.26 -9.29
CA LEU A 437 27.24 16.20 -8.53
C LEU A 437 27.96 17.53 -8.40
N ILE A 438 27.28 18.62 -8.73
CA ILE A 438 27.78 19.99 -8.58
C ILE A 438 26.88 20.70 -7.56
N LEU A 439 27.48 21.13 -6.45
CA LEU A 439 26.84 22.00 -5.48
C LEU A 439 27.10 23.46 -5.86
N SER A 440 26.07 24.28 -5.72
CA SER A 440 26.19 25.73 -5.85
C SER A 440 25.56 26.37 -4.63
N ASP A 441 26.30 27.27 -3.98
CA ASP A 441 25.71 28.15 -2.97
C ASP A 441 24.70 29.08 -3.66
N ARG A 442 23.62 29.39 -2.93
CA ARG A 442 22.52 30.21 -3.42
C ARG A 442 22.72 31.68 -3.05
#